data_AF-A0A7C1NF99-F1
#
_entry.id   AF-A0A7C1NF99-F1
#
_cell.length_a   1.000
_cell.length_b   1.000
_cell.length_c   1.000
_cell.angle_alpha   90.00
_cell.angle_beta   90.00
_cell.angle_gamma   90.00
#
_symmetry.space_group_name_H-M   'P 1'
#
loop_
_entity.id
_entity.type
_entity.pdbx_description
1 polymer ?
#
loop_
_entity_poly.entity_id
_entity_poly.type
_entity_poly.pdbx_seq_one_letter_code
_entity_poly.pdbx_strand_id
1 'polypeptide(L)'
;MEQDYNKNLSREHRHYRSFMLSTGVVVFVFILALFAGMGFRVKLLIEENLLEQARAHFRTIIFTRAWNSGYGGVYVEKTGDMASNPYMKEPDIITRDGRVFTLKPPAVMTKEISTYAGARDLFFFRITSLKPVNPANAPDAFERDALNRFESGQKEYYRNEMIGQSMYFRYMAPLFVEESCLGCHGDSGYKVGEVRGGISVNIDVGRTERGLKRNFVVILVLGVLSLAVLLSVVFY
;
A
#
# COMPACT_ATOMS: atom_id res chain seq x y z
N MET A 1 58.07 -4.87 49.35
CA MET A 1 57.51 -6.07 48.69
C MET A 1 55.99 -5.99 48.59
N GLU A 2 55.28 -5.80 49.70
CA GLU A 2 53.80 -5.71 49.74
C GLU A 2 53.21 -4.51 48.99
N GLN A 3 53.91 -3.36 49.02
CA GLN A 3 53.46 -2.14 48.34
C GLN A 3 53.57 -2.23 46.80
N ASP A 4 54.60 -2.92 46.28
CA ASP A 4 54.73 -3.20 44.84
C ASP A 4 53.76 -4.30 44.38
N TYR A 5 53.50 -5.28 45.25
CA TYR A 5 52.49 -6.32 45.00
C TYR A 5 51.09 -5.72 44.85
N ASN A 6 50.66 -4.85 45.78
CA ASN A 6 49.36 -4.16 45.70
C ASN A 6 49.27 -3.22 44.49
N LYS A 7 50.37 -2.58 44.11
CA LYS A 7 50.43 -1.70 42.94
C LYS A 7 50.26 -2.49 41.63
N ASN A 8 50.91 -3.66 41.53
CA ASN A 8 50.75 -4.56 40.37
C ASN A 8 49.33 -5.14 40.29
N LEU A 9 48.75 -5.60 41.41
CA LEU A 9 47.37 -6.08 41.47
C LEU A 9 46.36 -5.01 41.01
N SER A 10 46.55 -3.76 41.43
CA SER A 10 45.70 -2.63 41.02
C SER A 10 45.80 -2.30 39.52
N ARG A 11 46.95 -2.59 38.91
CA ARG A 11 47.25 -2.34 37.50
C ARG A 11 46.66 -3.44 36.62
N GLU A 12 46.76 -4.69 37.05
CA GLU A 12 46.11 -5.84 36.39
C GLU A 12 44.58 -5.73 36.40
N HIS A 13 43.97 -5.38 37.55
CA HIS A 13 42.53 -5.10 37.60
C HIS A 13 42.10 -3.96 36.66
N ARG A 14 42.93 -2.92 36.51
CA ARG A 14 42.64 -1.81 35.59
C ARG A 14 42.69 -2.26 34.12
N HIS A 15 43.69 -3.05 33.73
CA HIS A 15 43.79 -3.59 32.38
C HIS A 15 42.64 -4.56 32.06
N TYR A 16 42.29 -5.44 33.01
CA TYR A 16 41.16 -6.35 32.86
C TYR A 16 39.83 -5.61 32.68
N ARG A 17 39.54 -4.61 33.52
CA ARG A 17 38.32 -3.78 33.38
C ARG A 17 38.29 -3.01 32.06
N SER A 18 39.41 -2.44 31.62
CA SER A 18 39.49 -1.74 30.33
C SER A 18 39.25 -2.69 29.16
N PHE A 19 39.82 -3.90 29.21
CA PHE A 19 39.60 -4.93 28.20
C PHE A 19 38.12 -5.37 28.14
N MET A 20 37.51 -5.65 29.29
CA MET A 20 36.10 -6.04 29.38
C MET A 20 35.16 -4.92 28.90
N LEU A 21 35.43 -3.66 29.27
CA LEU A 21 34.69 -2.50 28.75
C LEU A 21 34.80 -2.39 27.23
N SER A 22 36.00 -2.47 26.68
CA SER A 22 36.21 -2.35 25.23
C SER A 22 35.48 -3.46 24.47
N THR A 23 35.54 -4.70 24.98
CA THR A 23 34.85 -5.85 24.38
C THR A 23 33.33 -5.69 24.48
N GLY A 24 32.81 -5.28 25.63
CA GLY A 24 31.39 -5.03 25.84
C GLY A 24 30.85 -3.92 24.92
N VAL A 25 31.60 -2.83 24.74
CA VAL A 25 31.23 -1.75 23.81
C VAL A 25 31.20 -2.25 22.37
N VAL A 26 32.20 -3.03 21.94
CA VAL A 26 32.22 -3.61 20.58
C VAL A 26 31.03 -4.52 20.35
N VAL A 27 30.73 -5.41 21.29
CA VAL A 27 29.56 -6.31 21.22
C VAL A 27 28.26 -5.51 21.19
N PHE A 28 28.12 -4.49 22.05
CA PHE A 28 26.93 -3.65 22.10
C PHE A 28 26.71 -2.89 20.79
N VAL A 29 27.74 -2.26 20.24
CA VAL A 29 27.67 -1.53 18.97
C VAL A 29 27.33 -2.48 17.83
N PHE A 30 27.93 -3.68 17.80
CA PHE A 30 27.63 -4.70 16.78
C PHE A 30 26.17 -5.16 16.84
N ILE A 31 25.66 -5.46 18.04
CA ILE A 31 24.26 -5.85 18.25
C ILE A 31 23.32 -4.73 17.80
N LEU A 32 23.59 -3.48 18.20
CA LEU A 32 22.77 -2.33 17.83
C LEU A 32 22.76 -2.11 16.32
N ALA A 33 23.92 -2.25 15.66
CA ALA A 33 24.02 -2.16 14.20
C ALA A 33 23.23 -3.29 13.50
N LEU A 34 23.29 -4.53 13.99
CA LEU A 34 22.50 -5.64 13.45
C LEU A 34 20.99 -5.39 13.57
N PHE A 35 20.51 -4.98 14.74
CA PHE A 35 19.09 -4.69 14.94
C PHE A 35 18.60 -3.51 14.11
N ALA A 36 19.38 -2.43 14.04
CA ALA A 36 19.06 -1.27 13.19
C ALA A 36 19.02 -1.67 11.71
N GLY A 37 20.02 -2.43 11.25
CA GLY A 37 20.07 -2.96 9.89
C GLY A 37 18.87 -3.86 9.57
N MET A 38 18.50 -4.76 10.48
CA MET A 38 17.33 -5.63 10.32
C MET A 38 16.03 -4.82 10.28
N GLY A 39 15.87 -3.81 11.16
CA GLY A 39 14.70 -2.94 11.16
C GLY A 39 14.53 -2.18 9.84
N PHE A 40 15.62 -1.66 9.29
CA PHE A 40 15.61 -1.00 7.98
C PHE A 40 15.26 -1.98 6.85
N ARG A 41 15.84 -3.19 6.87
CA ARG A 41 15.55 -4.25 5.88
C ARG A 41 14.09 -4.70 5.92
N VAL A 42 13.50 -4.84 7.10
CA VAL A 42 12.08 -5.17 7.27
C VAL A 42 11.19 -4.08 6.67
N LYS A 43 11.50 -2.80 6.90
CA LYS A 43 10.73 -1.70 6.32
C LYS A 43 10.75 -1.73 4.78
N LEU A 44 11.94 -1.89 4.19
CA LEU A 44 12.09 -1.98 2.73
C LEU A 44 11.30 -3.17 2.15
N LEU A 45 11.41 -4.34 2.78
CA LEU A 45 10.70 -5.54 2.32
C LEU A 45 9.18 -5.38 2.41
N ILE A 46 8.67 -4.69 3.42
CA ILE A 46 7.24 -4.39 3.55
C ILE A 46 6.77 -3.45 2.44
N GLU A 47 7.51 -2.37 2.16
CA GLU A 47 7.15 -1.45 1.07
C GLU A 47 7.17 -2.14 -0.30
N GLU A 48 8.16 -2.99 -0.56
CA GLU A 48 8.25 -3.79 -1.79
C GLU A 48 7.07 -4.77 -1.91
N ASN A 49 6.76 -5.50 -0.83
CA ASN A 49 5.62 -6.41 -0.77
C ASN A 49 4.28 -5.68 -0.96
N LEU A 50 4.11 -4.49 -0.38
CA LEU A 50 2.92 -3.65 -0.57
C LEU A 50 2.78 -3.20 -2.03
N LEU A 51 3.89 -2.83 -2.67
CA LEU A 51 3.89 -2.45 -4.07
C LEU A 51 3.50 -3.63 -4.97
N GLU A 52 4.06 -4.82 -4.74
CA GLU A 52 3.69 -6.02 -5.48
C GLU A 52 2.22 -6.42 -5.26
N GLN A 53 1.73 -6.34 -4.03
CA GLN A 53 0.31 -6.57 -3.73
C GLN A 53 -0.59 -5.57 -4.46
N ALA A 54 -0.24 -4.28 -4.43
CA ALA A 54 -1.01 -3.25 -5.11
C ALA A 54 -1.03 -3.47 -6.63
N ARG A 55 0.12 -3.82 -7.24
CA ARG A 55 0.22 -4.22 -8.66
C ARG A 55 -0.64 -5.44 -8.96
N ALA A 56 -0.64 -6.46 -8.10
CA ALA A 56 -1.44 -7.67 -8.28
C ALA A 56 -2.95 -7.37 -8.22
N HIS A 57 -3.39 -6.54 -7.27
CA HIS A 57 -4.79 -6.10 -7.19
C HIS A 57 -5.18 -5.24 -8.38
N PHE A 58 -4.32 -4.32 -8.81
CA PHE A 58 -4.52 -3.52 -10.01
C PHE A 58 -4.67 -4.41 -11.25
N ARG A 59 -3.75 -5.35 -11.49
CA ARG A 59 -3.82 -6.27 -12.64
C ARG A 59 -5.09 -7.12 -12.61
N THR A 60 -5.44 -7.65 -11.44
CA THR A 60 -6.69 -8.41 -11.26
C THR A 60 -7.90 -7.58 -11.69
N ILE A 61 -8.03 -6.34 -11.20
CA ILE A 61 -9.19 -5.51 -11.58
C ILE A 61 -9.17 -5.12 -13.06
N ILE A 62 -7.99 -4.93 -13.67
CA ILE A 62 -7.87 -4.71 -15.11
C ILE A 62 -8.36 -5.92 -15.90
N PHE A 63 -7.93 -7.14 -15.56
CA PHE A 63 -8.37 -8.35 -16.26
C PHE A 63 -9.87 -8.59 -16.09
N THR A 64 -10.42 -8.40 -14.89
CA THR A 64 -11.87 -8.51 -14.65
C THR A 64 -12.65 -7.49 -15.48
N ARG A 65 -12.14 -6.26 -15.62
CA ARG A 65 -12.75 -5.23 -16.46
C ARG A 65 -12.70 -5.58 -17.93
N ALA A 66 -11.57 -6.09 -18.42
CA ALA A 66 -11.42 -6.55 -19.79
C ALA A 66 -12.39 -7.68 -20.11
N TRP A 67 -12.52 -8.67 -19.20
CA TRP A 67 -13.53 -9.72 -19.31
C TRP A 67 -14.94 -9.16 -19.40
N ASN A 68 -15.35 -8.28 -18.48
CA ASN A 68 -16.68 -7.66 -18.49
C ASN A 68 -16.93 -6.87 -19.78
N SER A 69 -15.94 -6.08 -20.23
CA SER A 69 -16.03 -5.29 -21.46
C SER A 69 -16.07 -6.16 -22.72
N GLY A 70 -15.42 -7.32 -22.72
CA GLY A 70 -15.41 -8.26 -23.84
C GLY A 70 -16.79 -8.82 -24.17
N TYR A 71 -17.72 -8.81 -23.21
CA TYR A 71 -19.13 -9.18 -23.42
C TYR A 71 -20.06 -7.96 -23.60
N GLY A 72 -19.52 -6.74 -23.66
CA GLY A 72 -20.32 -5.51 -23.71
C GLY A 72 -20.97 -5.13 -22.35
N GLY A 73 -20.57 -5.79 -21.27
CA GLY A 73 -21.16 -5.66 -19.94
C GLY A 73 -21.85 -6.93 -19.45
N VAL A 74 -22.28 -6.92 -18.19
CA VAL A 74 -22.99 -8.06 -17.56
C VAL A 74 -24.36 -7.61 -17.08
N TYR A 75 -25.41 -8.32 -17.47
CA TYR A 75 -26.76 -8.08 -16.96
C TYR A 75 -26.95 -8.74 -15.59
N VAL A 76 -27.49 -7.98 -14.64
CA VAL A 76 -27.83 -8.46 -13.30
C VAL A 76 -29.31 -8.22 -13.04
N GLU A 77 -29.99 -9.19 -12.45
CA GLU A 77 -31.40 -9.09 -12.09
C GLU A 77 -31.59 -7.95 -11.08
N LYS A 78 -32.54 -7.05 -11.35
CA LYS A 78 -32.88 -5.96 -10.44
C LYS A 78 -33.62 -6.54 -9.24
N THR A 79 -33.14 -6.23 -8.05
CA THR A 79 -33.77 -6.62 -6.79
C THR A 79 -34.02 -5.36 -5.94
N GLY A 80 -35.17 -5.32 -5.27
CA GLY A 80 -35.58 -4.16 -4.45
C GLY A 80 -35.51 -2.83 -5.21
N ASP A 81 -34.93 -1.81 -4.58
CA ASP A 81 -34.84 -0.45 -5.13
C ASP A 81 -33.59 -0.23 -6.00
N MET A 82 -33.06 -1.27 -6.65
CA MET A 82 -31.87 -1.15 -7.50
C MET A 82 -32.12 -0.15 -8.65
N ALA A 83 -31.44 1.00 -8.59
CA ALA A 83 -31.46 1.98 -9.66
C ALA A 83 -30.56 1.56 -10.83
N SER A 84 -31.02 1.83 -12.04
CA SER A 84 -30.24 1.65 -13.27
C SER A 84 -29.18 2.73 -13.40
N ASN A 85 -28.13 2.47 -14.17
CA ASN A 85 -27.05 3.43 -14.36
C ASN A 85 -27.58 4.69 -15.12
N PRO A 86 -27.60 5.88 -14.51
CA PRO A 86 -28.16 7.09 -15.13
C PRO A 86 -27.32 7.60 -16.31
N TYR A 87 -26.08 7.11 -16.45
CA TYR A 87 -25.17 7.50 -17.53
C TYR A 87 -25.25 6.58 -18.75
N MET A 88 -26.26 5.73 -18.85
CA MET A 88 -26.47 4.81 -19.97
C MET A 88 -27.85 5.00 -20.59
N LYS A 89 -27.90 4.89 -21.93
CA LYS A 89 -29.16 4.84 -22.67
C LYS A 89 -29.70 3.42 -22.62
N GLU A 90 -30.96 3.26 -22.20
CA GLU A 90 -31.68 1.97 -22.18
C GLU A 90 -30.90 0.82 -21.51
N PRO A 91 -30.47 0.97 -20.24
CA PRO A 91 -29.64 -0.04 -19.57
C PRO A 91 -30.41 -1.31 -19.15
N ASP A 92 -31.74 -1.30 -19.25
CA ASP A 92 -32.60 -2.34 -18.70
C ASP A 92 -33.22 -3.22 -19.81
N ILE A 93 -33.30 -4.52 -19.55
CA ILE A 93 -34.01 -5.49 -20.38
C ILE A 93 -35.06 -6.22 -19.55
N ILE A 94 -36.13 -6.66 -20.19
CA ILE A 94 -37.22 -7.42 -19.56
C ILE A 94 -37.29 -8.80 -20.22
N THR A 95 -37.25 -9.86 -19.41
CA THR A 95 -37.39 -11.24 -19.88
C THR A 95 -38.85 -11.62 -20.09
N ARG A 96 -39.11 -12.75 -20.77
CA ARG A 96 -40.48 -13.21 -21.07
C ARG A 96 -41.31 -13.55 -19.83
N ASP A 97 -40.65 -13.91 -18.73
CA ASP A 97 -41.26 -14.16 -17.42
C ASP A 97 -41.40 -12.89 -16.57
N GLY A 98 -41.13 -11.71 -17.13
CA GLY A 98 -41.35 -10.41 -16.49
C GLY A 98 -40.22 -9.94 -15.57
N ARG A 99 -39.11 -10.67 -15.45
CA ARG A 99 -37.96 -10.21 -14.67
C ARG A 99 -37.22 -9.08 -15.38
N VAL A 100 -36.73 -8.12 -14.60
CA VAL A 100 -35.99 -6.97 -15.11
C VAL A 100 -34.52 -7.13 -14.80
N PHE A 101 -33.67 -6.98 -15.80
CA PHE A 101 -32.22 -7.00 -15.64
C PHE A 101 -31.65 -5.63 -16.03
N THR A 102 -30.63 -5.17 -15.33
CA THR A 102 -29.91 -3.94 -15.66
C THR A 102 -28.45 -4.24 -15.99
N LEU A 103 -27.92 -3.53 -16.99
CA LEU A 103 -26.55 -3.70 -17.46
C LEU A 103 -25.55 -3.08 -16.47
N LYS A 104 -24.57 -3.88 -16.05
CA LYS A 104 -23.44 -3.46 -15.20
C LYS A 104 -22.18 -3.32 -16.07
N PRO A 105 -21.83 -2.09 -16.51
CA PRO A 105 -20.60 -1.86 -17.25
C PRO A 105 -19.37 -2.01 -16.35
N PRO A 106 -18.15 -2.11 -16.91
CA PRO A 106 -16.93 -2.35 -16.14
C PRO A 106 -16.70 -1.33 -15.01
N ALA A 107 -17.06 -0.06 -15.21
CA ALA A 107 -16.91 0.98 -14.20
C ALA A 107 -17.82 0.77 -12.98
N VAL A 108 -19.06 0.32 -13.18
CA VAL A 108 -20.01 0.03 -12.09
C VAL A 108 -19.55 -1.22 -11.33
N MET A 109 -19.18 -2.28 -12.06
CA MET A 109 -18.64 -3.50 -11.47
C MET A 109 -17.41 -3.23 -10.59
N THR A 110 -16.44 -2.44 -11.07
CA THR A 110 -15.26 -2.09 -10.25
C THR A 110 -15.64 -1.33 -8.99
N LYS A 111 -16.62 -0.42 -9.07
CA LYS A 111 -17.11 0.31 -7.89
C LYS A 111 -17.74 -0.64 -6.87
N GLU A 112 -18.55 -1.60 -7.32
CA GLU A 112 -19.17 -2.60 -6.45
C GLU A 112 -18.14 -3.52 -5.79
N ILE A 113 -17.17 -4.04 -6.56
CA ILE A 113 -16.05 -4.83 -6.03
C ILE A 113 -15.26 -4.03 -4.99
N SER A 114 -15.00 -2.75 -5.27
CA SER A 114 -14.33 -1.84 -4.34
C SER A 114 -15.09 -1.69 -3.02
N THR A 115 -16.41 -1.48 -3.09
CA THR A 115 -17.27 -1.42 -1.90
C THR A 115 -17.19 -2.71 -1.08
N TYR A 116 -17.24 -3.88 -1.72
CA TYR A 116 -17.14 -5.17 -1.03
C TYR A 116 -15.76 -5.42 -0.39
N ALA A 117 -14.68 -4.97 -1.04
CA ALA A 117 -13.33 -5.11 -0.52
C ALA A 117 -13.07 -4.13 0.64
N GLY A 118 -13.54 -2.89 0.50
CA GLY A 118 -13.41 -1.85 1.52
C GLY A 118 -14.20 -2.16 2.79
N ALA A 119 -15.40 -2.76 2.66
CA ALA A 119 -16.20 -3.19 3.82
C ALA A 119 -15.56 -4.29 4.67
N ARG A 120 -14.47 -4.91 4.19
CA ARG A 120 -13.71 -5.95 4.91
C ARG A 120 -12.33 -5.48 5.35
N ASP A 121 -12.07 -4.17 5.29
CA ASP A 121 -10.78 -3.55 5.63
C ASP A 121 -9.57 -4.16 4.90
N LEU A 122 -9.78 -4.71 3.69
CA LEU A 122 -8.70 -5.35 2.92
C LEU A 122 -7.95 -4.31 2.08
N PHE A 123 -8.68 -3.68 1.16
CA PHE A 123 -8.23 -2.63 0.25
C PHE A 123 -9.46 -2.04 -0.44
N PHE A 124 -9.31 -0.89 -1.08
CA PHE A 124 -10.35 -0.36 -1.97
C PHE A 124 -9.78 0.24 -3.24
N PHE A 125 -10.56 0.16 -4.31
CA PHE A 125 -10.26 0.78 -5.60
C PHE A 125 -10.99 2.11 -5.77
N ARG A 126 -10.39 3.05 -6.51
CA ARG A 126 -11.15 4.15 -7.11
C ARG A 126 -10.80 4.27 -8.58
N ILE A 127 -11.81 4.36 -9.42
CA ILE A 127 -11.65 4.76 -10.82
C ILE A 127 -11.83 6.25 -10.89
N THR A 128 -10.90 6.92 -11.54
CA THR A 128 -10.88 8.38 -11.62
C THR A 128 -10.33 8.86 -12.95
N SER A 129 -10.66 10.09 -13.33
CA SER A 129 -10.22 10.70 -14.58
C SER A 129 -10.19 12.21 -14.43
N LEU A 130 -9.27 12.88 -15.13
CA LEU A 130 -9.27 14.35 -15.24
C LEU A 130 -10.54 14.87 -15.95
N LYS A 131 -11.19 14.04 -16.77
CA LYS A 131 -12.45 14.32 -17.47
C LYS A 131 -13.48 13.21 -17.17
N PRO A 132 -14.05 13.20 -15.95
CA PRO A 132 -14.94 12.12 -15.52
C PRO A 132 -16.35 12.29 -16.12
N VAL A 133 -16.96 11.18 -16.57
CA VAL A 133 -18.38 11.17 -17.01
C VAL A 133 -19.31 11.24 -15.80
N ASN A 134 -18.99 10.46 -14.76
CA ASN A 134 -19.66 10.53 -13.46
C ASN A 134 -18.86 11.50 -12.57
N PRO A 135 -19.42 12.65 -12.14
CA PRO A 135 -18.72 13.63 -11.30
C PRO A 135 -18.15 13.05 -10.00
N ALA A 136 -18.75 11.97 -9.46
CA ALA A 136 -18.24 11.27 -8.27
C ALA A 136 -16.85 10.62 -8.49
N ASN A 137 -16.41 10.46 -9.74
CA ASN A 137 -15.10 9.97 -10.13
C ASN A 137 -14.08 11.10 -10.34
N ALA A 138 -14.35 12.30 -9.82
CA ALA A 138 -13.35 13.36 -9.80
C ALA A 138 -12.14 12.96 -8.93
N PRO A 139 -10.90 13.26 -9.37
CA PRO A 139 -9.70 12.87 -8.66
C PRO A 139 -9.48 13.75 -7.43
N ASP A 140 -9.03 13.11 -6.35
CA ASP A 140 -8.42 13.80 -5.23
C ASP A 140 -7.01 14.33 -5.55
N ALA A 141 -6.31 14.89 -4.56
CA ALA A 141 -4.99 15.47 -4.76
C ALA A 141 -3.91 14.45 -5.18
N PHE A 142 -3.92 13.23 -4.62
CA PHE A 142 -3.00 12.16 -5.01
C PHE A 142 -3.31 11.67 -6.42
N GLU A 143 -4.59 11.40 -6.69
CA GLU A 143 -5.05 10.89 -7.97
C GLU A 143 -4.78 11.88 -9.11
N ARG A 144 -4.95 13.18 -8.85
CA ARG A 144 -4.67 14.23 -9.83
C ARG A 144 -3.18 14.34 -10.13
N ASP A 145 -2.33 14.29 -9.11
CA ASP A 145 -0.87 14.27 -9.30
C ASP A 145 -0.44 13.04 -10.10
N ALA A 146 -0.97 11.87 -9.76
CA ALA A 146 -0.72 10.63 -10.49
C ALA A 146 -1.13 10.73 -11.96
N LEU A 147 -2.36 11.22 -12.25
CA LEU A 147 -2.86 11.38 -13.61
C LEU A 147 -1.97 12.31 -14.44
N ASN A 148 -1.58 13.46 -13.88
CA ASN A 148 -0.69 14.41 -14.57
C ASN A 148 0.69 13.80 -14.88
N ARG A 149 1.22 12.94 -13.99
CA ARG A 149 2.46 12.21 -14.23
C ARG A 149 2.31 11.17 -15.35
N PHE A 150 1.16 10.52 -15.45
CA PHE A 150 0.90 9.54 -16.50
C PHE A 150 0.81 10.19 -17.88
N GLU A 151 0.25 11.40 -17.98
CA GLU A 151 0.31 12.21 -19.22
C GLU A 151 1.76 12.50 -19.65
N SER A 152 2.71 12.50 -18.71
CA SER A 152 4.14 12.67 -18.95
C SER A 152 4.90 11.34 -19.18
N GLY A 153 4.19 10.21 -19.29
CA GLY A 153 4.77 8.89 -19.59
C GLY A 153 5.13 8.03 -18.37
N GLN A 154 4.83 8.47 -17.15
CA GLN A 154 5.04 7.64 -15.96
C GLN A 154 4.06 6.44 -15.96
N LYS A 155 4.55 5.26 -15.57
CA LYS A 155 3.77 4.00 -15.64
C LYS A 155 2.95 3.69 -14.40
N GLU A 156 3.37 4.20 -13.25
CA GLU A 156 2.72 4.02 -11.96
C GLU A 156 3.23 5.06 -10.96
N TYR A 157 2.42 5.34 -9.93
CA TYR A 157 2.75 6.26 -8.86
C TYR A 157 2.21 5.74 -7.54
N TYR A 158 3.00 5.86 -6.47
CA TYR A 158 2.57 5.41 -5.15
C TYR A 158 3.17 6.27 -4.04
N ARG A 159 2.47 6.35 -2.91
CA ARG A 159 2.96 6.96 -1.67
C ARG A 159 2.17 6.46 -0.47
N ASN A 160 2.79 6.55 0.70
CA ASN A 160 2.04 6.43 1.94
C ASN A 160 1.36 7.76 2.27
N GLU A 161 0.10 7.73 2.66
CA GLU A 161 -0.69 8.92 2.99
C GLU A 161 -1.66 8.64 4.13
N MET A 162 -1.83 9.62 5.02
CA MET A 162 -2.83 9.57 6.08
C MET A 162 -4.20 9.93 5.50
N ILE A 163 -5.16 9.02 5.58
CA ILE A 163 -6.56 9.27 5.19
C ILE A 163 -7.42 9.06 6.43
N GLY A 164 -8.01 10.14 6.94
CA GLY A 164 -8.73 10.12 8.21
C GLY A 164 -7.79 9.76 9.37
N GLN A 165 -8.04 8.62 10.01
CA GLN A 165 -7.27 8.14 11.17
C GLN A 165 -6.33 6.97 10.86
N SER A 166 -6.25 6.54 9.60
CA SER A 166 -5.41 5.41 9.20
C SER A 166 -4.40 5.81 8.13
N MET A 167 -3.25 5.13 8.16
CA MET A 167 -2.20 5.27 7.15
C MET A 167 -2.51 4.32 6.01
N TYR A 168 -2.50 4.83 4.78
CA TYR A 168 -2.74 4.04 3.58
C TYR A 168 -1.50 4.02 2.69
N PHE A 169 -1.16 2.85 2.17
CA PHE A 169 -0.31 2.72 1.00
C PHE A 169 -1.19 2.94 -0.23
N ARG A 170 -1.02 4.08 -0.89
CA ARG A 170 -1.77 4.45 -2.09
C ARG A 170 -0.93 4.15 -3.31
N TYR A 171 -1.46 3.35 -4.21
CA TYR A 171 -0.88 3.04 -5.52
C TYR A 171 -1.85 3.48 -6.60
N MET A 172 -1.33 3.90 -7.75
CA MET A 172 -2.16 4.19 -8.92
C MET A 172 -1.39 3.89 -10.20
N ALA A 173 -2.12 3.39 -11.19
CA ALA A 173 -1.62 3.19 -12.55
C ALA A 173 -2.66 3.69 -13.58
N PRO A 174 -2.20 4.12 -14.77
CA PRO A 174 -3.07 4.66 -15.79
C PRO A 174 -3.98 3.61 -16.41
N LEU A 175 -5.16 4.06 -16.83
CA LEU A 175 -6.05 3.35 -17.75
C LEU A 175 -5.85 3.94 -19.13
N PHE A 176 -5.26 3.16 -20.03
CA PHE A 176 -5.12 3.55 -21.43
C PHE A 176 -6.41 3.30 -22.20
N VAL A 177 -6.63 4.12 -23.22
CA VAL A 177 -7.72 3.90 -24.20
C VAL A 177 -7.32 2.71 -25.08
N GLU A 178 -8.16 1.68 -25.08
CA GLU A 178 -8.09 0.53 -25.99
C GLU A 178 -9.14 0.65 -27.10
N GLU A 179 -9.03 -0.13 -28.18
CA GLU A 179 -10.04 -0.15 -29.25
C GLU A 179 -11.44 -0.48 -28.73
N SER A 180 -11.53 -1.41 -27.79
CA SER A 180 -12.77 -1.79 -27.10
C SER A 180 -13.46 -0.61 -26.39
N CYS A 181 -12.68 0.39 -25.97
CA CYS A 181 -13.20 1.58 -25.30
C CYS A 181 -13.92 2.50 -26.28
N LEU A 182 -13.52 2.51 -27.56
CA LEU A 182 -14.07 3.42 -28.58
C LEU A 182 -15.50 3.05 -28.98
N GLY A 183 -15.94 1.81 -28.76
CA GLY A 183 -17.32 1.41 -29.01
C GLY A 183 -18.36 2.22 -28.22
N CYS A 184 -17.98 2.73 -27.03
CA CYS A 184 -18.84 3.59 -26.21
C CYS A 184 -18.26 5.01 -26.01
N HIS A 185 -16.95 5.22 -26.20
CA HIS A 185 -16.28 6.50 -25.99
C HIS A 185 -15.75 7.15 -27.27
N GLY A 186 -16.09 6.65 -28.46
CA GLY A 186 -15.62 7.18 -29.75
C GLY A 186 -15.94 8.68 -29.94
N ASP A 187 -17.11 9.12 -29.48
CA ASP A 187 -17.54 10.53 -29.57
C ASP A 187 -16.81 11.46 -28.60
N SER A 188 -16.05 10.92 -27.64
CA SER A 188 -15.31 11.70 -26.64
C SER A 188 -13.96 12.22 -27.15
N GLY A 189 -13.59 11.91 -28.40
CA GLY A 189 -12.36 12.39 -29.05
C GLY A 189 -11.07 11.74 -28.56
N TYR A 190 -11.16 10.69 -27.75
CA TYR A 190 -10.00 9.94 -27.25
C TYR A 190 -9.37 9.07 -28.35
N LYS A 191 -8.04 8.98 -28.35
CA LYS A 191 -7.29 8.10 -29.23
C LYS A 191 -6.74 6.89 -28.47
N VAL A 192 -6.61 5.76 -29.16
CA VAL A 192 -5.97 4.56 -28.62
C VAL A 192 -4.56 4.92 -28.11
N GLY A 193 -4.23 4.47 -26.90
CA GLY A 193 -2.96 4.75 -26.23
C GLY A 193 -2.93 6.01 -25.37
N GLU A 194 -3.97 6.85 -25.40
CA GLU A 194 -4.07 8.00 -24.48
C GLU A 194 -4.48 7.57 -23.06
N VAL A 195 -4.15 8.40 -22.06
CA VAL A 195 -4.57 8.18 -20.68
C VAL A 195 -6.04 8.60 -20.53
N ARG A 196 -6.94 7.62 -20.40
CA ARG A 196 -8.37 7.87 -20.17
C ARG A 196 -8.66 8.29 -18.72
N GLY A 197 -7.82 7.82 -17.81
CA GLY A 197 -7.96 7.96 -16.37
C GLY A 197 -6.98 7.03 -15.67
N GLY A 198 -7.33 6.60 -14.45
CA GLY A 198 -6.53 5.62 -13.72
C GLY A 198 -7.33 4.90 -12.64
N ILE A 199 -6.74 3.84 -12.11
CA ILE A 199 -7.29 3.12 -10.95
C ILE A 199 -6.31 3.26 -9.80
N SER A 200 -6.78 3.84 -8.69
CA SER A 200 -6.04 3.83 -7.44
C SER A 200 -6.39 2.57 -6.64
N VAL A 201 -5.36 1.97 -6.01
CA VAL A 201 -5.46 0.87 -5.05
C VAL A 201 -4.99 1.42 -3.70
N ASN A 202 -5.83 1.31 -2.69
CA ASN A 202 -5.56 1.88 -1.37
C ASN A 202 -5.57 0.74 -0.36
N ILE A 203 -4.43 0.48 0.26
CA ILE A 203 -4.24 -0.61 1.24
C ILE A 203 -4.07 0.04 2.62
N ASP A 204 -4.89 -0.35 3.60
CA ASP A 204 -4.71 0.11 4.98
C ASP A 204 -3.45 -0.51 5.58
N VAL A 205 -2.48 0.33 5.92
CA VAL A 205 -1.22 -0.07 6.56
C VAL A 205 -1.11 0.49 7.98
N GLY A 206 -2.18 1.05 8.54
CA GLY A 206 -2.18 1.66 9.87
C GLY A 206 -1.82 0.67 10.97
N ARG A 207 -2.28 -0.59 10.88
CA ARG A 207 -1.87 -1.65 11.82
C ARG A 207 -0.39 -2.01 11.65
N THR A 208 0.07 -2.14 10.42
CA THR A 208 1.46 -2.49 10.07
C THR A 208 2.43 -1.40 10.54
N GLU A 209 2.13 -0.13 10.27
CA GLU A 209 2.88 1.04 10.73
C GLU A 209 3.00 1.11 12.25
N ARG A 210 1.88 0.90 12.97
CA ARG A 210 1.91 0.82 14.44
C ARG A 210 2.77 -0.35 14.93
N GLY A 211 2.71 -1.49 14.25
CA GLY A 211 3.57 -2.64 14.52
C GLY A 211 5.06 -2.33 14.35
N LEU A 212 5.43 -1.65 13.26
CA LEU A 212 6.81 -1.21 13.00
C LEU A 212 7.32 -0.26 14.06
N LYS A 213 6.52 0.74 14.46
CA LYS A 213 6.86 1.66 15.55
C LYS A 213 7.05 0.92 16.88
N ARG A 214 6.18 -0.04 17.19
CA ARG A 214 6.31 -0.87 18.39
C ARG A 214 7.58 -1.72 18.37
N ASN A 215 7.93 -2.31 17.22
CA ASN A 215 9.17 -3.08 17.08
C ASN A 215 10.40 -2.21 17.34
N PHE A 216 10.40 -0.96 16.88
CA PHE A 216 11.50 -0.03 17.18
C PHE A 216 11.65 0.24 18.68
N VAL A 217 10.53 0.44 19.39
CA VAL A 217 10.54 0.61 20.85
C VAL A 217 11.05 -0.65 21.56
N VAL A 218 10.62 -1.84 21.13
CA VAL A 218 11.09 -3.11 21.69
C VAL A 218 12.60 -3.27 21.49
N ILE A 219 13.11 -2.95 20.30
CA ILE A 219 14.56 -2.97 20.01
C ILE A 219 15.32 -2.01 20.94
N LEU A 220 14.80 -0.80 21.16
CA LEU A 220 15.42 0.16 22.08
C LEU A 220 15.46 -0.36 23.51
N VAL A 221 14.36 -0.91 24.02
CA VAL A 221 14.28 -1.47 25.38
C VAL A 221 15.24 -2.64 25.55
N LEU A 222 15.25 -3.58 24.60
CA LEU A 222 16.19 -4.71 24.61
C LEU A 222 17.64 -4.24 24.52
N GLY A 223 17.92 -3.20 23.73
CA GLY A 223 19.23 -2.55 23.67
C GLY A 223 19.67 -2.02 25.03
N VAL A 224 18.82 -1.24 25.71
CA VAL A 224 19.13 -0.69 27.05
C VAL A 224 19.34 -1.81 28.07
N LEU A 225 18.51 -2.86 28.07
CA LEU A 225 18.68 -4.00 28.97
C LEU A 225 19.99 -4.75 28.70
N SER A 226 20.35 -4.95 27.43
CA SER A 226 21.62 -5.60 27.08
C SER A 226 22.83 -4.79 27.56
N LEU A 227 22.77 -3.46 27.46
CA LEU A 227 23.80 -2.57 27.98
C LEU A 227 23.91 -2.66 29.50
N ALA A 228 22.77 -2.67 30.21
CA ALA A 228 22.73 -2.79 31.66
C ALA A 228 23.37 -4.11 32.14
N VAL A 229 23.09 -5.23 31.47
CA VAL A 229 23.71 -6.54 31.76
C VAL A 229 25.21 -6.53 31.49
N LEU A 230 25.66 -5.95 30.38
CA LEU A 230 27.08 -5.83 30.08
C LEU A 230 27.82 -4.99 31.14
N LEU A 231 27.22 -3.87 31.56
CA LEU A 231 27.80 -3.04 32.62
C LEU A 231 27.80 -3.79 33.97
N SER A 232 26.75 -4.54 34.32
CA SER A 232 26.76 -5.29 35.58
C SER A 232 27.90 -6.31 35.65
N VAL A 233 28.21 -7.02 34.56
CA VAL A 233 29.34 -7.98 34.50
C VAL A 233 30.71 -7.30 34.62
N VAL A 234 30.81 -6.02 34.26
CA VAL A 234 32.07 -5.25 34.37
C VAL A 234 32.29 -4.68 35.77
N PHE A 235 31.21 -4.40 36.50
CA PHE A 235 31.25 -3.73 37.80
C PHE A 235 31.05 -4.67 38.99
N TYR A 236 30.55 -5.89 38.79
CA TYR A 236 30.50 -6.99 39.76
C TYR A 236 31.62 -8.00 39.48
#